data_AF-M0CUJ7-F1
#
_entry.id   AF-M0CUJ7-F1
#
_cell.length_a   1.000
_cell.length_b   1.000
_cell.length_c   1.000
_cell.angle_alpha   90.00
_cell.angle_beta   90.00
_cell.angle_gamma   90.00
#
_symmetry.space_group_name_H-M   'P 1'
#
loop_
_entity.id
_entity.type
_entity.pdbx_description
1 polymer ?
#
loop_
_entity_poly.entity_id
_entity_poly.type
_entity_poly.pdbx_seq_one_letter_code
_entity_poly.pdbx_strand_id
1 'polypeptide(L)'
;MSLWNKLTAGLHLRTATPTYEPGEELVAFVTGAEGSTLLVRIGDSVIELPDGDPALVDATVRFEVESFDAGTHRGRGRLLEVVEEAE
;
A
#
# COMPACT_ATOMS: atom_id res chain seq x y z
N MET A 1 -26.86 -10.03 8.49
CA MET A 1 -25.67 -9.70 7.67
C MET A 1 -25.85 -8.29 7.12
N SER A 2 -24.91 -7.40 7.43
CA SER A 2 -25.06 -5.95 7.24
C SER A 2 -24.76 -5.54 5.79
N LEU A 3 -25.73 -4.94 5.09
CA LEU A 3 -25.55 -4.37 3.73
C LEU A 3 -24.47 -3.27 3.69
N TRP A 4 -24.12 -2.71 4.84
CA TRP A 4 -23.17 -1.62 4.97
C TRP A 4 -21.74 -2.01 4.55
N ASN A 5 -21.36 -3.29 4.66
CA ASN A 5 -20.04 -3.76 4.24
C ASN A 5 -19.88 -3.88 2.71
N LYS A 6 -20.98 -3.81 1.95
CA LYS A 6 -20.96 -3.86 0.48
C LYS A 6 -20.86 -2.47 -0.16
N LEU A 7 -21.07 -1.40 0.60
CA LEU A 7 -21.02 -0.03 0.10
C LEU A 7 -19.64 0.62 0.26
N THR A 8 -18.73 0.00 1.01
CA THR A 8 -17.32 0.42 1.14
C THR A 8 -16.41 -0.26 0.12
N ALA A 9 -16.84 -1.37 -0.50
CA ALA A 9 -16.11 -2.08 -1.54
C ALA A 9 -16.15 -1.30 -2.86
N GLY A 10 -15.24 -0.34 -3.03
CA GLY A 10 -15.06 0.41 -4.28
C GLY A 10 -15.41 1.89 -4.22
N LEU A 11 -15.74 2.43 -3.04
CA LEU A 11 -15.96 3.86 -2.84
C LEU A 11 -14.70 4.52 -2.24
N HIS A 12 -13.56 4.44 -2.93
CA HIS A 12 -12.42 5.28 -2.55
C HIS A 12 -12.74 6.71 -2.97
N LEU A 13 -13.27 7.47 -2.02
CA LEU A 13 -13.32 8.92 -2.07
C LEU A 13 -11.98 9.42 -2.62
N ARG A 14 -12.02 10.25 -3.67
CA ARG A 14 -10.85 10.96 -4.21
C ARG A 14 -10.39 11.99 -3.18
N THR A 15 -9.90 11.51 -2.05
CA THR A 15 -9.30 12.30 -1.00
C THR A 15 -7.80 12.30 -1.27
N ALA A 16 -7.17 13.48 -1.26
CA ALA A 16 -5.72 13.59 -1.50
C ALA A 16 -4.90 12.83 -0.43
N THR A 17 -5.50 12.58 0.75
CA THR A 17 -4.89 11.94 1.92
C THR A 17 -5.73 10.74 2.37
N PRO A 18 -5.64 9.59 1.68
CA PRO A 18 -6.30 8.37 2.13
C PRO A 18 -5.68 7.87 3.44
N THR A 19 -6.53 7.44 4.36
CA THR A 19 -6.13 6.79 5.62
C THR A 19 -6.40 5.28 5.49
N TYR A 20 -5.49 4.46 5.99
CA TYR A 20 -5.59 3.00 5.88
C TYR A 20 -5.73 2.34 7.25
N GLU A 21 -6.50 1.26 7.32
CA GLU A 21 -6.65 0.47 8.54
C GLU A 21 -5.66 -0.71 8.55
N PRO A 22 -5.11 -1.11 9.73
CA PRO A 22 -4.35 -2.34 9.85
C PRO A 22 -5.16 -3.56 9.39
N GLY A 23 -4.56 -4.41 8.55
CA GLY A 23 -5.19 -5.58 7.94
C GLY A 23 -5.84 -5.31 6.58
N GLU A 24 -5.76 -4.08 6.06
CA GLU A 24 -6.26 -3.74 4.73
C GLU A 24 -5.27 -4.16 3.64
N GLU A 25 -5.74 -4.91 2.65
CA GLU A 25 -4.95 -5.29 1.48
C GLU A 25 -5.09 -4.25 0.36
N LEU A 26 -3.95 -3.74 -0.10
CA LEU A 26 -3.87 -2.71 -1.12
C LEU A 26 -2.96 -3.16 -2.27
N VAL A 27 -3.25 -2.66 -3.47
CA VAL A 27 -2.40 -2.84 -4.65
C VAL A 27 -1.86 -1.49 -5.06
N ALA A 28 -0.54 -1.35 -5.15
CA ALA A 28 0.07 -0.12 -5.61
C ALA A 28 1.46 -0.34 -6.22
N PHE A 29 1.96 0.72 -6.82
CA PHE A 29 3.21 0.73 -7.55
C PHE A 29 4.40 1.05 -6.64
N VAL A 30 5.46 0.29 -6.77
CA VAL A 30 6.71 0.51 -6.04
C VAL A 30 7.47 1.66 -6.70
N THR A 31 7.56 2.78 -5.98
CA THR A 31 8.25 3.98 -6.48
C THR A 31 9.75 3.97 -6.23
N GLY A 32 10.24 3.06 -5.39
CA GLY A 32 11.66 2.97 -5.07
C GLY A 32 11.95 1.94 -3.98
N ALA A 33 13.22 1.82 -3.63
CA ALA A 33 13.68 0.96 -2.55
C ALA A 33 14.84 1.64 -1.81
N GLU A 34 14.83 1.54 -0.48
CA GLU A 34 15.94 1.90 0.39
C GLU A 34 16.51 0.62 1.02
N GLY A 35 17.60 0.11 0.45
CA GLY A 35 18.22 -1.13 0.89
C GLY A 35 17.29 -2.33 0.68
N SER A 36 16.80 -2.91 1.77
CA SER A 36 15.83 -4.02 1.79
C SER A 36 14.39 -3.58 2.10
N THR A 37 14.12 -2.27 2.02
CA THR A 37 12.78 -1.70 2.26
C THR A 37 12.25 -1.12 0.97
N LEU A 38 11.12 -1.62 0.48
CA LEU A 38 10.44 -1.04 -0.68
C LEU A 38 9.59 0.16 -0.25
N LEU A 39 9.56 1.17 -1.10
CA LEU A 39 8.80 2.41 -0.93
C LEU A 39 7.66 2.45 -1.93
N VAL A 40 6.45 2.28 -1.43
CA VAL A 40 5.22 2.31 -2.20
C VAL A 40 4.51 3.63 -1.95
N ARG A 41 4.10 4.34 -3.01
CA ARG A 41 3.34 5.59 -2.85
C ARG A 41 1.92 5.43 -3.38
N ILE A 42 0.97 5.88 -2.56
CA ILE A 42 -0.44 5.96 -2.95
C ILE A 42 -0.91 7.39 -2.71
N GLY A 43 -1.09 8.14 -3.79
CA GLY A 43 -1.29 9.60 -3.70
C GLY A 43 -0.06 10.25 -3.06
N ASP A 44 -0.28 10.95 -1.93
CA ASP A 44 0.78 11.57 -1.14
C ASP A 44 1.28 10.68 0.02
N SER A 45 0.62 9.57 0.28
CA SER A 45 0.99 8.64 1.36
C SER A 45 2.13 7.71 0.94
N VAL A 46 3.06 7.44 1.86
CA VAL A 46 4.19 6.53 1.66
C VAL A 46 4.02 5.30 2.54
N ILE A 47 4.06 4.11 1.96
CA ILE A 47 4.05 2.83 2.67
C ILE A 47 5.41 2.16 2.50
N GLU A 48 6.02 1.83 3.63
CA GLU A 48 7.28 1.10 3.71
C GLU A 48 6.99 -0.39 3.82
N LEU A 49 7.51 -1.18 2.88
CA LEU A 49 7.46 -2.63 2.92
C LEU A 49 8.87 -3.14 3.27
N PRO A 50 9.16 -3.43 4.56
CA PRO A 50 10.41 -4.10 4.93
C PRO A 50 10.49 -5.48 4.29
N ASP A 51 11.71 -5.98 4.14
CA ASP A 51 12.03 -7.30 3.60
C ASP A 51 11.57 -7.51 2.15
N GLY A 52 11.41 -6.42 1.40
CA GLY A 52 11.12 -6.44 -0.03
C GLY A 52 12.39 -6.52 -0.87
N ASP A 53 12.28 -7.18 -2.02
CA ASP A 53 13.38 -7.25 -2.99
C ASP A 53 13.48 -5.92 -3.76
N PRO A 54 14.60 -5.18 -3.71
CA PRO A 54 14.79 -3.95 -4.49
C PRO A 54 14.72 -4.16 -6.00
N ALA A 55 14.77 -5.40 -6.51
CA ALA A 55 14.48 -5.69 -7.92
C ALA A 55 13.01 -5.43 -8.31
N LEU A 56 12.12 -5.26 -7.33
CA LEU A 56 10.70 -4.94 -7.52
C LEU A 56 10.44 -3.41 -7.61
N VAL A 57 11.48 -2.59 -7.72
CA VAL A 57 11.30 -1.18 -8.10
C VAL A 57 10.67 -1.13 -9.48
N ASP A 58 9.69 -0.25 -9.66
CA ASP A 58 8.85 -0.16 -10.85
C ASP A 58 7.89 -1.35 -11.10
N ALA A 59 7.70 -2.22 -10.09
CA ALA A 59 6.70 -3.28 -10.11
C ALA A 59 5.39 -2.85 -9.43
N THR A 60 4.28 -3.48 -9.81
CA THR A 60 3.01 -3.36 -9.07
C THR A 60 2.90 -4.50 -8.07
N VAL A 61 2.75 -4.17 -6.78
CA VAL A 61 2.68 -5.15 -5.70
C VAL A 61 1.38 -5.05 -4.91
N ARG A 62 0.93 -6.19 -4.38
CA ARG A 62 -0.12 -6.26 -3.36
C ARG A 62 0.52 -6.43 -1.99
N PHE A 63 0.08 -5.63 -1.04
CA PHE A 63 0.57 -5.65 0.32
C PHE A 63 -0.56 -5.45 1.32
N GLU A 64 -0.37 -5.95 2.53
CA GLU A 64 -1.24 -5.73 3.68
C GLU A 64 -0.70 -4.58 4.53
N VAL A 65 -1.54 -3.64 4.93
CA VAL A 65 -1.15 -2.55 5.84
C VAL A 65 -1.03 -3.10 7.26
N GLU A 66 0.15 -2.98 7.88
CA GLU A 66 0.34 -3.36 9.29
C GLU A 66 0.07 -2.18 10.22
N SER A 67 0.50 -0.98 9.83
CA SER A 67 0.25 0.25 10.58
C SER A 67 0.28 1.46 9.67
N PHE A 68 -0.49 2.49 10.00
CA PHE A 68 -0.52 3.74 9.26
C PHE A 68 -0.66 4.94 10.21
N ASP A 69 0.18 5.94 10.02
CA ASP A 69 0.15 7.21 10.73
C ASP A 69 -0.46 8.29 9.82
N ALA A 70 -1.71 8.66 10.11
CA ALA A 70 -2.44 9.70 9.39
C ALA A 70 -1.86 11.11 9.56
N GLY A 71 -1.09 11.36 10.63
CA GLY A 71 -0.45 12.65 10.87
C GLY A 71 0.74 12.88 9.96
N THR A 72 1.51 11.81 9.67
CA THR A 72 2.71 11.88 8.82
C THR A 72 2.51 11.30 7.42
N HIS A 73 1.32 10.75 7.13
CA HIS A 73 0.96 10.04 5.90
C HIS A 73 1.94 8.91 5.56
N ARG A 74 2.45 8.26 6.61
CA ARG A 74 3.41 7.15 6.49
C ARG A 74 2.81 5.89 7.07
N GLY A 75 3.01 4.78 6.40
CA GLY A 75 2.61 3.47 6.90
C GLY A 75 3.69 2.43 6.71
N ARG A 76 3.44 1.29 7.32
CA ARG A 76 4.20 0.07 7.17
C ARG A 76 3.26 -1.01 6.67
N GLY A 77 3.72 -1.80 5.72
CA GLY A 77 2.96 -2.93 5.20
C GLY A 77 3.81 -4.16 5.02
N ARG A 78 3.16 -5.28 4.75
CA ARG A 78 3.77 -6.55 4.43
C ARG A 78 3.47 -6.91 2.99
N LEU A 79 4.51 -7.19 2.21
CA LEU A 79 4.37 -7.68 0.86
C LEU A 79 3.65 -9.05 0.86
N LEU A 80 2.58 -9.18 0.06
CA LEU A 80 1.83 -10.42 -0.10
C LEU A 80 2.14 -11.09 -1.44
N GLU A 81 2.02 -10.33 -2.54
CA GLU A 81 2.27 -10.82 -3.90
C GLU A 81 2.72 -9.69 -4.83
N VAL A 82 3.39 -10.06 -5.92
CA VAL A 82 3.71 -9.17 -7.04
C VAL A 82 2.60 -9.36 -8.09
N VAL A 83 1.89 -8.29 -8.41
CA VAL A 83 0.78 -8.30 -9.38
C VAL A 83 1.31 -8.12 -10.80
N GLU A 84 2.30 -7.26 -10.96
CA GLU A 84 2.95 -6.95 -12.23
C GLU A 84 4.45 -6.79 -11.99
N GLU A 85 5.26 -7.53 -12.73
CA GLU A 85 6.72 -7.48 -12.62
C GLU A 85 7.23 -6.19 -13.28
N ALA A 86 8.37 -5.67 -12.80
CA ALA A 86 9.04 -4.53 -13.44
C ALA A 86 9.59 -4.95 -14.82
N GLU A 87 9.33 -4.14 -15.85
CA GLU A 87 9.81 -4.37 -17.23
C GLU A 87 11.31 -4.11 -17.42
#